data_AF-A0A7X5UQD9-F1
#
_entry.id   AF-A0A7X5UQD9-F1
#
_cell.length_a   1.000
_cell.length_b   1.000
_cell.length_c   1.000
_cell.angle_alpha   90.00
_cell.angle_beta   90.00
_cell.angle_gamma   90.00
#
_symmetry.space_group_name_H-M   'P 1'
#
loop_
_entity.id
_entity.type
_entity.pdbx_description
1 polymer ?
#
loop_
_entity_poly.entity_id
_entity_poly.type
_entity_poly.pdbx_seq_one_letter_code
_entity_poly.pdbx_strand_id
1 'polypeptide(L)'
;MSTPNLLYSDVETDLRASVRDLLADRCEPSALLARVEGEQPYDPALWRTLSAELGLAGLHVPESLGGQGASTRETALVLEELGRAVAPVPFLGSAVLATSVLLRADTSTEPVAALLRRLAGGEATAALVVPMSSAAGSAFPSSVRVSARRLTRRRGRHRGRRGGGRRARGARHRRRRTRPVRSGHFGRRSGGG
;
A
#
# COMPACT_ATOMS: atom_id res chain seq x y z
N MET A 1 -11.90 -9.17 -29.61
CA MET A 1 -11.27 -8.17 -28.72
C MET A 1 -11.52 -6.81 -29.35
N SER A 2 -12.29 -5.93 -28.70
CA SER A 2 -12.50 -4.57 -29.20
C SER A 2 -11.17 -3.84 -29.30
N THR A 3 -10.93 -3.14 -30.40
CA THR A 3 -9.76 -2.29 -30.58
C THR A 3 -9.74 -1.20 -29.50
N PRO A 4 -8.62 -0.99 -28.77
CA PRO A 4 -8.54 0.07 -27.78
C PRO A 4 -8.70 1.43 -28.46
N ASN A 5 -9.78 2.14 -28.15
CA ASN A 5 -10.02 3.51 -28.61
C ASN A 5 -9.25 4.48 -27.70
N LEU A 6 -8.34 5.26 -28.27
CA LEU A 6 -7.54 6.25 -27.55
C LEU A 6 -8.24 7.61 -27.43
N LEU A 7 -9.34 7.82 -28.17
CA LEU A 7 -10.14 9.03 -28.03
C LEU A 7 -10.97 8.96 -26.75
N TYR A 8 -11.10 10.08 -26.07
CA TYR A 8 -11.97 10.19 -24.91
C TYR A 8 -13.43 10.24 -25.36
N SER A 9 -14.32 9.65 -24.57
CA SER A 9 -15.75 9.90 -24.70
C SER A 9 -16.10 11.28 -24.14
N ASP A 10 -17.32 11.76 -24.38
CA ASP A 10 -17.81 13.00 -23.79
C ASP A 10 -17.83 12.90 -22.26
N VAL A 11 -18.30 11.78 -21.71
CA VAL A 11 -18.31 11.51 -20.26
C VAL A 11 -16.89 11.55 -19.66
N GLU A 12 -15.92 10.96 -20.35
CA GLU A 12 -14.50 11.00 -19.92
C GLU A 12 -13.92 12.40 -19.98
N THR A 13 -14.34 13.19 -20.97
CA THR A 13 -13.94 14.59 -21.14
C THR A 13 -14.52 15.46 -20.03
N ASP A 14 -15.80 15.27 -19.69
CA ASP A 14 -16.49 15.99 -18.62
C ASP A 14 -15.93 15.65 -17.24
N LEU A 15 -15.64 14.37 -16.97
CA LEU A 15 -14.98 13.94 -15.74
C LEU A 15 -13.62 14.63 -15.58
N ARG A 16 -12.81 14.62 -16.65
CA ARG A 16 -11.49 15.26 -16.66
C ARG A 16 -11.58 16.76 -16.42
N ALA A 17 -12.50 17.44 -17.10
CA ALA A 17 -12.73 18.88 -16.93
C ALA A 17 -13.14 19.20 -15.49
N SER A 18 -14.10 18.47 -14.95
CA SER A 18 -14.60 18.67 -13.57
C SER A 18 -13.49 18.52 -12.52
N VAL A 19 -12.66 17.48 -12.65
CA VAL A 19 -11.52 17.27 -11.73
C VAL A 19 -10.46 18.35 -11.91
N ARG A 20 -10.17 18.75 -13.14
CA ARG A 20 -9.20 19.81 -13.42
C ARG A 20 -9.62 21.15 -12.82
N ASP A 21 -10.87 21.55 -13.06
CA ASP A 21 -11.38 22.84 -12.60
C ASP A 21 -11.38 22.90 -11.07
N LEU A 22 -11.81 21.83 -10.40
CA LEU A 22 -11.72 21.71 -8.95
C LEU A 22 -10.27 21.86 -8.46
N LEU A 23 -9.31 21.18 -9.10
CA LEU A 23 -7.91 21.25 -8.70
C LEU A 23 -7.31 22.63 -8.95
N ALA A 24 -7.70 23.31 -10.03
CA ALA A 24 -7.31 24.70 -10.26
C ALA A 24 -7.81 25.62 -9.14
N ASP A 25 -9.02 25.39 -8.64
CA ASP A 25 -9.64 26.20 -7.58
C ASP A 25 -9.12 25.88 -6.16
N ARG A 26 -8.64 24.65 -5.93
CA ARG A 26 -8.39 24.12 -4.58
C ARG A 26 -6.97 23.65 -4.32
N CYS A 27 -6.14 23.50 -5.34
CA CYS A 27 -4.78 22.95 -5.24
C CYS A 27 -3.71 24.00 -5.59
N GLU A 28 -3.62 25.04 -4.75
CA GLU A 28 -2.65 26.12 -4.91
C GLU A 28 -1.18 25.62 -4.75
N PRO A 29 -0.28 25.86 -5.72
CA PRO A 29 1.11 25.39 -5.66
C PRO A 29 1.90 25.88 -4.42
N SER A 30 1.59 27.09 -3.94
CA SER A 30 2.25 27.66 -2.75
C SER A 30 1.90 26.91 -1.47
N ALA A 31 0.65 26.43 -1.33
CA ALA A 31 0.20 25.63 -0.19
C ALA A 31 0.81 24.22 -0.19
N LEU A 32 1.13 23.69 -1.38
CA LEU A 32 1.76 22.39 -1.59
C LEU A 32 3.17 22.32 -0.98
N LEU A 33 4.01 23.32 -1.25
CA LEU A 33 5.39 23.37 -0.72
C LEU A 33 5.42 23.41 0.81
N ALA A 34 4.56 24.24 1.43
CA ALA A 34 4.43 24.29 2.88
C ALA A 34 4.00 22.95 3.50
N ARG A 35 3.26 22.13 2.74
CA ARG A 35 2.79 20.81 3.21
C ARG A 35 3.88 19.74 3.16
N VAL A 36 4.82 19.81 2.20
CA VAL A 36 5.96 18.88 2.11
C VAL A 36 6.81 18.91 3.39
N GLU A 37 6.90 20.08 4.03
CA GLU A 37 7.66 20.29 5.25
C GLU A 37 6.84 20.06 6.54
N GLY A 38 5.53 19.80 6.39
CA GLY A 38 4.61 19.63 7.51
C GLY A 38 4.39 18.18 7.95
N GLU A 39 3.71 18.02 9.09
CA GLU A 39 3.34 16.70 9.62
C GLU A 39 2.08 16.10 8.98
N GLN A 40 1.33 16.89 8.19
CA GLN A 40 0.13 16.41 7.51
C GLN A 40 0.48 15.79 6.15
N PRO A 41 0.34 14.46 5.97
CA PRO A 41 0.82 13.77 4.79
C PRO A 41 -0.03 14.02 3.53
N TYR A 42 -1.20 14.62 3.67
CA TYR A 42 -2.11 14.97 2.57
C TYR A 42 -3.04 16.12 2.99
N ASP A 43 -3.77 16.70 2.05
CA ASP A 43 -4.78 17.75 2.29
C ASP A 43 -6.16 17.16 2.64
N PRO A 44 -6.63 17.26 3.89
CA PRO A 44 -7.90 16.67 4.29
C PRO A 44 -9.13 17.38 3.72
N ALA A 45 -9.03 18.69 3.45
CA ALA A 45 -10.15 19.46 2.91
C ALA A 45 -10.33 19.10 1.43
N LEU A 46 -9.26 19.12 0.65
CA LEU A 46 -9.28 18.67 -0.74
C LEU A 46 -9.68 17.20 -0.84
N TRP A 47 -9.17 16.33 0.04
CA TRP A 47 -9.59 14.93 0.07
C TRP A 47 -11.08 14.77 0.33
N ARG A 48 -11.65 15.52 1.30
CA ARG A 48 -13.09 15.46 1.58
C ARG A 48 -13.91 15.86 0.35
N THR A 49 -13.54 16.93 -0.35
CA THR A 49 -14.26 17.34 -1.55
C THR A 49 -14.16 16.29 -2.65
N LEU A 50 -12.95 15.80 -2.97
CA LEU A 50 -12.78 14.75 -3.98
C LEU A 50 -13.53 13.45 -3.63
N SER A 51 -13.54 13.06 -2.35
CA SER A 51 -14.11 11.78 -1.92
C SER A 51 -15.63 11.86 -1.67
N ALA A 52 -16.10 12.80 -0.86
CA ALA A 52 -17.49 12.87 -0.42
C ALA A 52 -18.38 13.63 -1.41
N GLU A 53 -17.86 14.68 -2.07
CA GLU A 53 -18.66 15.50 -2.99
C GLU A 53 -18.62 14.93 -4.42
N LEU A 54 -17.46 14.51 -4.90
CA LEU A 54 -17.31 13.91 -6.24
C LEU A 54 -17.32 12.37 -6.26
N GLY A 55 -17.33 11.71 -5.10
CA GLY A 55 -17.40 10.24 -5.05
C GLY A 55 -16.13 9.52 -5.50
N LEU A 56 -15.00 10.21 -5.67
CA LEU A 56 -13.82 9.64 -6.33
C LEU A 56 -13.16 8.53 -5.49
N ALA A 57 -13.31 8.55 -4.17
CA ALA A 57 -12.78 7.49 -3.30
C ALA A 57 -13.37 6.11 -3.63
N GLY A 58 -14.62 6.06 -4.08
CA GLY A 58 -15.33 4.87 -4.50
C GLY A 58 -15.38 4.66 -6.01
N LEU A 59 -14.61 5.41 -6.80
CA LEU A 59 -14.75 5.47 -8.26
C LEU A 59 -14.76 4.09 -8.92
N HIS A 60 -13.75 3.25 -8.63
CA HIS A 60 -13.63 1.89 -9.18
C HIS A 60 -14.23 0.79 -8.27
N VAL A 61 -14.88 1.18 -7.18
CA VAL A 61 -15.54 0.22 -6.27
C VAL A 61 -16.91 -0.13 -6.85
N PRO A 62 -17.33 -1.42 -6.85
CA PRO A 62 -18.66 -1.80 -7.30
C PRO A 62 -19.76 -1.07 -6.52
N GLU A 63 -20.88 -0.79 -7.19
CA GLU A 63 -22.04 -0.09 -6.63
C GLU A 63 -22.67 -0.87 -5.47
N SER A 64 -22.63 -2.21 -5.53
CA SER A 64 -23.06 -3.10 -4.43
C SER A 64 -22.25 -2.93 -3.14
N LEU A 65 -21.09 -2.30 -3.24
CA LEU A 65 -20.17 -1.97 -2.15
C LEU A 65 -20.09 -0.46 -1.90
N GLY A 66 -21.04 0.31 -2.43
CA GLY A 66 -21.15 1.76 -2.21
C GLY A 66 -20.23 2.62 -3.07
N GLY A 67 -19.70 2.07 -4.18
CA GLY A 67 -18.90 2.83 -5.15
C GLY A 67 -19.66 3.25 -6.40
N GLN A 68 -18.91 3.60 -7.45
CA GLN A 68 -19.43 4.11 -8.73
C GLN A 68 -19.27 3.12 -9.90
N GLY A 69 -18.61 1.98 -9.68
CA GLY A 69 -18.45 0.95 -10.72
C GLY A 69 -17.62 1.36 -11.94
N ALA A 70 -16.91 2.50 -11.89
CA ALA A 70 -16.16 3.01 -13.01
C ALA A 70 -14.97 2.11 -13.35
N SER A 71 -14.56 2.13 -14.62
CA SER A 71 -13.48 1.29 -15.10
C SER A 71 -12.10 1.82 -14.67
N THR A 72 -11.08 1.01 -14.92
CA THR A 72 -9.68 1.44 -14.77
C THR A 72 -9.35 2.64 -15.64
N ARG A 73 -10.08 2.83 -16.75
CA ARG A 73 -9.88 3.98 -17.64
C ARG A 73 -10.28 5.28 -16.96
N GLU A 74 -11.50 5.41 -16.42
CA GLU A 74 -11.88 6.61 -15.67
C GLU A 74 -10.97 6.85 -14.46
N THR A 75 -10.56 5.78 -13.76
CA THR A 75 -9.61 5.88 -12.65
C THR A 75 -8.26 6.45 -13.09
N ALA A 76 -7.77 6.06 -14.27
CA ALA A 76 -6.54 6.59 -14.84
C ALA A 76 -6.67 8.06 -15.22
N LEU A 77 -7.82 8.49 -15.79
CA LEU A 77 -8.08 9.90 -16.09
C LEU A 77 -7.99 10.78 -14.84
N VAL A 78 -8.59 10.33 -13.74
CA VAL A 78 -8.52 11.05 -12.46
C VAL A 78 -7.08 11.10 -11.94
N LEU A 79 -6.33 9.99 -12.02
CA LEU A 79 -4.90 9.98 -11.68
C LEU A 79 -4.06 10.95 -12.53
N GLU A 80 -4.38 11.09 -13.82
CA GLU A 80 -3.68 12.03 -14.71
C GLU A 80 -3.86 13.48 -14.25
N GLU A 81 -5.08 13.91 -13.95
CA GLU A 81 -5.34 15.29 -13.51
C GLU A 81 -4.82 15.54 -12.09
N LEU A 82 -4.96 14.56 -11.18
CA LEU A 82 -4.34 14.65 -9.84
C LEU A 82 -2.81 14.75 -9.93
N GLY A 83 -2.18 13.98 -10.81
CA GLY A 83 -0.74 14.03 -11.06
C GLY A 83 -0.31 15.36 -11.68
N ARG A 84 -1.09 15.89 -12.63
CA ARG A 84 -0.86 17.20 -13.26
C ARG A 84 -0.83 18.33 -12.22
N ALA A 85 -1.74 18.31 -11.25
CA ALA A 85 -1.80 19.30 -10.17
C ALA A 85 -0.85 18.99 -9.01
N VAL A 86 -0.17 17.84 -9.02
CA VAL A 86 0.61 17.31 -7.87
C VAL A 86 -0.27 17.25 -6.61
N ALA A 87 -1.53 16.88 -6.77
CA ALA A 87 -2.54 16.96 -5.72
C ALA A 87 -2.12 16.10 -4.50
N PRO A 88 -1.98 16.70 -3.30
CA PRO A 88 -1.50 16.00 -2.12
C PRO A 88 -2.66 15.22 -1.48
N VAL A 89 -3.12 14.15 -2.12
CA VAL A 89 -4.29 13.38 -1.68
C VAL A 89 -4.02 11.87 -1.71
N PRO A 90 -4.64 11.06 -0.83
CA PRO A 90 -4.35 9.64 -0.71
C PRO A 90 -5.01 8.80 -1.83
N PHE A 91 -5.26 9.36 -3.01
CA PHE A 91 -6.03 8.69 -4.07
C PHE A 91 -5.33 7.43 -4.57
N LEU A 92 -4.08 7.53 -5.04
CA LEU A 92 -3.35 6.36 -5.55
C LEU A 92 -3.13 5.30 -4.47
N GLY A 93 -2.64 5.70 -3.29
CA GLY A 93 -2.29 4.76 -2.22
C GLY A 93 -3.50 4.08 -1.58
N SER A 94 -4.56 4.84 -1.30
CA SER A 94 -5.76 4.37 -0.62
C SER A 94 -6.85 3.97 -1.58
N ALA A 95 -7.41 4.94 -2.31
CA ALA A 95 -8.58 4.75 -3.15
C ALA A 95 -8.32 3.81 -4.32
N VAL A 96 -7.08 3.70 -4.82
CA VAL A 96 -6.72 2.77 -5.88
C VAL A 96 -6.04 1.53 -5.32
N LEU A 97 -4.79 1.61 -4.86
CA LEU A 97 -3.96 0.43 -4.57
C LEU A 97 -4.50 -0.42 -3.42
N ALA A 98 -4.73 0.18 -2.24
CA ALA A 98 -5.21 -0.56 -1.07
C ALA A 98 -6.62 -1.13 -1.31
N THR A 99 -7.50 -0.33 -1.91
CA THR A 99 -8.89 -0.71 -2.20
C THR A 99 -8.96 -1.80 -3.27
N SER A 100 -8.17 -1.70 -4.35
CA SER A 100 -8.06 -2.76 -5.37
C SER A 100 -7.60 -4.09 -4.77
N VAL A 101 -6.64 -4.08 -3.84
CA VAL A 101 -6.23 -5.31 -3.13
C VAL A 101 -7.35 -5.84 -2.24
N LEU A 102 -8.09 -4.97 -1.56
CA LEU A 102 -9.19 -5.39 -0.70
C LEU A 102 -10.37 -5.98 -1.51
N LEU A 103 -10.65 -5.46 -2.71
CA LEU A 103 -11.61 -6.03 -3.65
C LEU A 103 -11.23 -7.44 -4.13
N ARG A 104 -9.97 -7.86 -3.95
CA ARG A 104 -9.53 -9.24 -4.22
C ARG A 104 -9.76 -10.19 -3.04
N ALA A 105 -10.14 -9.69 -1.87
CA ALA A 105 -10.52 -10.51 -0.72
C ALA A 105 -11.96 -11.04 -0.87
N ASP A 106 -12.42 -11.81 0.12
CA ASP A 106 -13.80 -12.29 0.15
C ASP A 106 -14.77 -11.17 0.54
N THR A 107 -15.33 -10.51 -0.48
CA THR A 107 -16.26 -9.39 -0.33
C THR A 107 -17.65 -9.81 0.10
N SER A 108 -17.94 -11.11 0.19
CA SER A 108 -19.20 -11.61 0.78
C SER A 108 -19.20 -11.53 2.31
N THR A 109 -18.01 -11.37 2.92
CA THR A 109 -17.88 -11.22 4.37
C THR A 109 -18.16 -9.78 4.79
N GLU A 110 -18.99 -9.63 5.83
CA GLU A 110 -19.40 -8.30 6.33
C GLU A 110 -18.21 -7.42 6.76
N PRO A 111 -17.14 -7.92 7.42
CA PRO A 111 -16.00 -7.08 7.76
C PRO A 111 -15.28 -6.48 6.54
N VAL A 112 -15.16 -7.22 5.44
CA VAL A 112 -14.53 -6.75 4.21
C VAL A 112 -15.46 -5.78 3.49
N ALA A 113 -16.74 -6.12 3.35
CA ALA A 113 -17.73 -5.28 2.69
C ALA A 113 -17.92 -3.93 3.42
N ALA A 114 -18.00 -3.95 4.75
CA ALA A 114 -18.10 -2.73 5.55
C ALA A 114 -16.87 -1.83 5.41
N LEU A 115 -15.67 -2.40 5.36
CA LEU A 115 -14.45 -1.62 5.14
C LEU A 115 -14.43 -1.01 3.73
N LEU A 116 -14.84 -1.76 2.70
CA LEU A 116 -14.95 -1.26 1.33
C LEU A 116 -15.94 -0.10 1.23
N ARG A 117 -17.12 -0.19 1.86
CA ARG A 117 -18.10 0.90 1.92
C ARG A 117 -17.51 2.17 2.54
N ARG A 118 -16.79 2.03 3.66
CA ARG A 118 -16.13 3.17 4.33
C ARG A 118 -15.02 3.80 3.50
N LEU A 119 -14.25 2.99 2.77
CA LEU A 119 -13.23 3.48 1.84
C LEU A 119 -13.88 4.19 0.65
N ALA A 120 -14.94 3.62 0.09
CA ALA A 120 -15.67 4.19 -1.04
C ALA A 120 -16.31 5.55 -0.69
N GLY A 121 -16.85 5.69 0.52
CA GLY A 121 -17.41 6.96 1.02
C GLY A 121 -16.36 7.98 1.49
N GLY A 122 -15.07 7.67 1.45
CA GLY A 122 -14.01 8.57 1.94
C GLY A 122 -13.92 8.71 3.46
N GLU A 123 -14.70 7.94 4.23
CA GLU A 123 -14.72 7.94 5.69
C GLU A 123 -13.46 7.32 6.31
N ALA A 124 -12.75 6.52 5.52
CA ALA A 124 -11.50 5.91 5.90
C ALA A 124 -10.49 6.01 4.76
N THR A 125 -9.21 5.95 5.13
CA THR A 125 -8.10 5.73 4.19
C THR A 125 -7.38 4.45 4.55
N ALA A 126 -6.85 3.75 3.56
CA ALA A 126 -6.06 2.55 3.72
C ALA A 126 -4.68 2.73 3.06
N ALA A 127 -3.73 1.91 3.48
CA ALA A 127 -2.42 1.82 2.85
C ALA A 127 -2.08 0.35 2.63
N LEU A 128 -1.58 0.05 1.43
CA LEU A 128 -1.02 -1.27 1.13
C LEU A 128 0.40 -1.35 1.71
N VAL A 129 0.60 -2.18 2.72
CA VAL A 129 1.90 -2.36 3.37
C VAL A 129 2.51 -3.70 2.98
N VAL A 130 3.51 -3.66 2.10
CA VAL A 130 4.28 -4.83 1.67
C VAL A 130 5.74 -4.66 2.09
N PRO A 131 6.39 -5.68 2.71
CA PRO A 131 7.81 -5.62 2.97
C PRO A 131 8.62 -5.44 1.68
N MET A 132 9.60 -4.52 1.68
CA MET A 132 10.50 -4.31 0.53
C MET A 132 11.26 -5.57 0.10
N SER A 133 11.43 -6.54 1.01
CA SER A 133 12.08 -7.83 0.71
C SER A 133 11.15 -8.86 0.06
N SER A 134 9.89 -8.54 -0.17
CA SER A 134 8.93 -9.46 -0.79
C SER A 134 9.16 -9.54 -2.29
N ALA A 135 9.42 -10.73 -2.80
CA ALA A 135 9.48 -10.96 -4.25
C ALA A 135 8.07 -11.04 -4.84
N ALA A 136 7.92 -10.63 -6.11
CA ALA A 136 6.69 -10.85 -6.85
C ALA A 136 6.33 -12.35 -6.86
N GLY A 137 5.06 -12.67 -6.65
CA GLY A 137 4.58 -14.06 -6.54
C GLY A 137 4.98 -14.80 -5.26
N SER A 138 5.67 -14.15 -4.32
CA SER A 138 5.95 -14.76 -3.01
C SER A 138 4.69 -14.89 -2.17
N ALA A 139 4.61 -15.95 -1.38
CA ALA A 139 3.47 -16.17 -0.48
C ALA A 139 3.40 -15.06 0.58
N PHE A 140 2.18 -14.55 0.81
CA PHE A 140 1.92 -13.60 1.89
C PHE A 140 2.20 -14.24 3.26
N PRO A 141 2.58 -13.44 4.27
CA PRO A 141 2.60 -13.91 5.65
C PRO A 141 1.27 -14.54 6.07
N SER A 142 1.34 -15.73 6.68
CA SER A 142 0.18 -16.34 7.34
C SER A 142 -0.22 -15.67 8.67
N SER A 143 0.60 -14.73 9.17
CA SER A 143 0.26 -13.92 10.33
C SER A 143 0.97 -12.58 10.31
N VAL A 144 0.19 -11.53 10.55
CA VAL A 144 0.60 -10.15 10.70
C VAL A 144 0.10 -9.69 12.07
N ARG A 145 0.97 -9.04 12.85
CA ARG A 145 0.63 -8.47 14.16
C ARG A 145 0.83 -6.97 14.13
N VAL A 146 -0.15 -6.25 14.65
CA VAL A 146 -0.05 -4.80 14.88
C VAL A 146 0.15 -4.58 16.38
N SER A 147 1.20 -3.85 16.76
CA SER A 147 1.43 -3.44 18.15
C SER A 147 1.99 -2.02 18.18
N ALA A 148 1.41 -1.10 18.95
CA ALA A 148 1.91 0.27 19.14
C ALA A 148 2.36 0.96 17.83
N ARG A 149 1.46 1.03 16.83
CA ARG A 149 1.72 1.55 15.47
C ARG A 149 2.78 0.82 14.64
N ARG A 150 3.32 -0.31 15.12
CA ARG A 150 4.26 -1.16 14.39
C ARG A 150 3.57 -2.39 13.84
N LEU A 151 3.79 -2.64 12.55
CA LEU A 151 3.44 -3.89 11.88
C LEU A 151 4.61 -4.87 11.98
N THR A 152 4.37 -6.03 12.59
CA THR A 152 5.35 -7.12 12.72
C THR A 152 4.83 -8.38 12.03
N ARG A 153 5.71 -9.06 11.30
CA ARG A 153 5.43 -10.38 10.73
C ARG A 153 6.12 -11.45 11.58
N ARG A 154 5.45 -12.57 11.84
CA ARG A 154 6.14 -13.77 12.30
C ARG A 154 6.95 -14.36 11.14
N ARG A 155 8.29 -14.28 11.18
CA ARG A 155 9.15 -15.00 10.21
C ARG A 155 9.00 -16.50 10.45
N GLY A 156 8.17 -17.16 9.63
CA GLY A 156 8.20 -18.61 9.52
C GLY A 156 9.58 -19.04 9.01
N ARG A 157 10.21 -20.04 9.64
CA ARG A 157 11.42 -20.67 9.08
C ARG A 157 11.00 -21.40 7.81
N HIS A 158 11.15 -20.75 6.65
CA HIS A 158 11.18 -21.49 5.39
C HIS A 158 12.48 -22.31 5.39
N ARG A 159 12.40 -23.56 5.88
CA ARG A 159 13.39 -24.59 5.52
C ARG A 159 13.20 -24.80 4.02
N GLY A 160 14.02 -24.13 3.22
CA GLY A 160 14.07 -24.34 1.79
C GLY A 160 14.34 -25.82 1.53
N ARG A 161 13.31 -26.54 1.10
CA ARG A 161 13.46 -27.87 0.52
C ARG A 161 13.98 -27.65 -0.90
N ARG A 162 15.30 -27.46 -1.04
CA ARG A 162 15.96 -27.52 -2.34
C ARG A 162 15.78 -28.96 -2.86
N GLY A 163 14.82 -29.14 -3.77
CA GLY A 163 14.64 -30.37 -4.52
C GLY A 163 15.79 -30.55 -5.52
N GLY A 164 16.50 -31.67 -5.38
CA GLY A 164 17.00 -32.55 -6.44
C GLY A 164 17.84 -32.02 -7.60
N GLY A 165 19.13 -32.39 -7.61
CA GLY A 165 19.98 -32.58 -8.82
C GLY A 165 20.95 -31.42 -9.09
N ARG A 166 22.26 -31.60 -9.32
CA ARG A 166 23.10 -32.77 -9.58
C ARG A 166 24.41 -32.66 -8.79
N ARG A 167 24.98 -33.82 -8.48
CA ARG A 167 26.26 -34.01 -7.80
C ARG A 167 27.39 -33.39 -8.65
N ALA A 168 28.19 -32.52 -8.06
CA ALA A 168 29.57 -32.30 -8.49
C ALA A 168 30.49 -32.73 -7.33
N ARG A 169 31.31 -33.74 -7.62
CA ARG A 169 32.40 -34.24 -6.77
C ARG A 169 33.58 -33.26 -6.83
N GLY A 170 34.33 -33.16 -5.75
CA GLY A 170 35.64 -32.49 -5.68
C GLY A 170 35.57 -31.23 -4.80
N ALA A 171 36.48 -30.96 -3.88
CA ALA A 171 37.69 -31.63 -3.47
C ALA A 171 37.88 -31.38 -1.97
N ARG A 172 38.48 -32.37 -1.29
CA ARG A 172 38.87 -32.31 0.11
C ARG A 172 40.02 -31.30 0.24
N HIS A 173 39.88 -30.31 1.11
CA HIS A 173 41.05 -29.72 1.76
C HIS A 173 40.83 -29.66 3.27
N ARG A 174 41.52 -30.58 3.95
CA ARG A 174 41.77 -30.54 5.40
C ARG A 174 42.68 -29.35 5.72
N ARG A 175 42.32 -28.53 6.70
CA ARG A 175 43.21 -27.98 7.76
C ARG A 175 42.35 -27.74 9.01
N ARG A 176 42.37 -28.70 9.93
CA ARG A 176 43.12 -28.73 11.21
C ARG A 176 42.42 -27.91 12.31
N ARG A 177 42.02 -28.68 13.33
CA ARG A 177 41.44 -28.29 14.62
C ARG A 177 42.43 -27.46 15.42
N THR A 178 41.93 -26.46 16.14
CA THR A 178 42.36 -26.15 17.51
C THR A 178 41.15 -25.65 18.32
N ARG A 179 40.94 -26.30 19.45
CA ARG A 179 40.14 -25.95 20.64
C ARG A 179 41.02 -26.41 21.82
N PRO A 180 40.78 -26.00 23.07
CA PRO A 180 40.19 -24.77 23.61
C PRO A 180 41.11 -24.17 24.70
N VAL A 181 40.80 -22.98 25.26
CA VAL A 181 41.19 -22.66 26.66
C VAL A 181 40.05 -21.91 27.35
N ARG A 182 39.73 -22.39 28.55
CA ARG A 182 38.76 -21.88 29.52
C ARG A 182 39.58 -21.34 30.71
N SER A 183 39.26 -20.14 31.18
CA SER A 183 39.50 -19.63 32.55
C SER A 183 38.82 -18.24 32.59
N GLY A 184 38.03 -17.81 33.57
CA GLY A 184 37.82 -18.26 34.94
C GLY A 184 38.31 -17.19 35.91
N HIS A 185 37.46 -16.22 36.29
CA HIS A 185 37.50 -15.38 37.52
C HIS A 185 36.18 -14.57 37.55
N PHE A 186 35.22 -14.77 38.47
CA PHE A 186 35.20 -14.62 39.94
C PHE A 186 35.38 -13.17 40.41
N GLY A 187 34.33 -12.60 41.01
CA GLY A 187 34.33 -11.26 41.60
C GLY A 187 32.95 -10.83 42.10
N ARG A 188 32.54 -11.33 43.27
CA ARG A 188 31.44 -10.80 44.10
C ARG A 188 31.88 -9.48 44.78
N ARG A 189 30.94 -8.56 45.00
CA ARG A 189 30.63 -7.78 46.24
C ARG A 189 29.77 -6.57 45.83
N SER A 190 28.52 -6.43 46.29
CA SER A 190 28.05 -6.03 47.63
C SER A 190 28.24 -4.54 47.93
N GLY A 191 27.12 -3.82 48.09
CA GLY A 191 26.92 -2.89 49.21
C GLY A 191 26.73 -1.40 48.88
N GLY A 192 25.58 -0.86 49.32
CA GLY A 192 25.53 0.37 50.10
C GLY A 192 25.13 1.65 49.39
N GLY A 193 24.02 2.25 49.84
CA GLY A 193 23.53 3.57 49.47
C GLY A 193 22.05 3.67 49.74
#